data_AF-A0A3A8LLR6-F1
#
_entry.id   AF-A0A3A8LLR6-F1
#
_cell.length_a   1.000
_cell.length_b   1.000
_cell.length_c   1.000
_cell.angle_alpha   90.00
_cell.angle_beta   90.00
_cell.angle_gamma   90.00
#
_symmetry.space_group_name_H-M   'P 1'
#
loop_
_entity.id
_entity.type
_entity.pdbx_description
1 polymer ?
#
loop_
_entity_poly.entity_id
_entity_poly.type
_entity_poly.pdbx_seq_one_letter_code
_entity_poly.pdbx_strand_id
1 'polypeptide(L)'
;MKPTRLSAPLLCVGLLMLLTACRPVIQVTLVAGAQQLPAPRFEVEDPEHADRPRYDTVQVLNREGELFWRMRAEPFGDENSVRALTYGEVPTGFISVEGPRALQPGGRYALFVVGRNRGSLHFDVDAEGRVTAVPP
;
A
#
# COMPACT_ATOMS: atom_id res chain seq x y z
N MET A 1 58.63 3.88 -2.41
CA MET A 1 57.29 3.25 -2.45
C MET A 1 56.30 4.31 -2.93
N LYS A 2 55.67 4.12 -4.10
CA LYS A 2 54.75 5.09 -4.70
C LYS A 2 53.36 4.95 -4.05
N PRO A 3 52.75 6.02 -3.53
CA PRO A 3 51.36 5.96 -3.07
C PRO A 3 50.45 5.96 -4.30
N THR A 4 49.74 4.85 -4.50
CA THR A 4 48.70 4.71 -5.52
C THR A 4 47.53 5.62 -5.13
N ARG A 5 47.35 6.72 -5.86
CA ARG A 5 46.19 7.61 -5.70
C ARG A 5 44.95 6.85 -6.16
N LEU A 6 44.13 6.37 -5.22
CA LEU A 6 42.78 5.90 -5.54
C LEU A 6 41.96 7.07 -6.06
N SER A 7 41.59 6.99 -7.33
CA SER A 7 40.80 7.98 -8.05
C SER A 7 39.41 8.13 -7.40
N ALA A 8 39.11 9.34 -6.94
CA ALA A 8 37.84 9.76 -6.35
C ALA A 8 36.54 9.32 -7.09
N PRO A 9 36.47 9.20 -8.44
CA PRO A 9 35.20 8.86 -9.09
C PRO A 9 34.72 7.43 -8.85
N LEU A 10 35.59 6.47 -8.49
CA LEU A 10 35.16 5.10 -8.17
C LEU A 10 34.38 5.02 -6.85
N LEU A 11 34.71 5.89 -5.89
CA LEU A 11 34.06 5.92 -4.58
C LEU A 11 32.63 6.47 -4.67
N CYS A 12 32.38 7.45 -5.56
CA CYS A 12 31.05 8.03 -5.78
C CYS A 12 30.08 7.05 -6.45
N VAL A 13 30.55 6.22 -7.38
CA VAL A 13 29.70 5.23 -8.08
C VAL A 13 29.25 4.12 -7.11
N GLY A 14 30.13 3.67 -6.21
CA GLY A 14 29.78 2.70 -5.17
C GLY A 14 28.76 3.25 -4.15
N LEU A 15 28.86 4.53 -3.80
CA LEU A 15 27.92 5.19 -2.88
C LEU A 15 26.53 5.36 -3.51
N LEU A 16 26.44 5.65 -4.81
CA LEU A 16 25.19 5.77 -5.57
C LEU A 16 24.43 4.44 -5.68
N MET A 17 25.13 3.30 -5.84
CA MET A 17 24.48 1.97 -5.84
C MET A 17 23.96 1.54 -4.46
N LEU A 18 24.58 2.03 -3.38
CA LEU A 18 24.10 1.76 -2.01
C LEU A 18 22.85 2.60 -1.65
N LEU A 19 22.66 3.75 -2.30
CA LEU A 19 21.49 4.62 -2.09
C LEU A 19 20.24 4.15 -2.83
N THR A 20 20.37 3.25 -3.82
CA THR A 20 19.22 2.64 -4.53
C THR A 20 18.66 1.40 -3.84
N ALA A 21 19.15 1.03 -2.65
CA ALA A 21 18.54 0.01 -1.80
C ALA A 21 17.23 0.51 -1.14
N CYS A 22 16.39 1.20 -1.91
CA CYS A 22 15.00 1.41 -1.57
C CYS A 22 14.32 0.06 -1.67
N ARG A 23 14.00 -0.57 -0.53
CA ARG A 23 13.22 -1.80 -0.50
C ARG A 23 11.99 -1.64 -1.40
N PRO A 24 11.68 -2.61 -2.27
CA PRO A 24 10.49 -2.53 -3.10
C PRO A 24 9.26 -2.46 -2.18
N VAL A 25 8.53 -1.38 -2.37
CA VAL A 25 7.30 -1.07 -1.65
C VAL A 25 6.19 -1.84 -2.33
N ILE A 26 5.29 -2.44 -1.55
CA ILE A 26 4.06 -3.01 -2.11
C ILE A 26 3.31 -1.87 -2.78
N GLN A 27 2.97 -2.04 -4.04
CA GLN A 27 2.22 -1.06 -4.81
C GLN A 27 0.75 -1.28 -4.55
N VAL A 28 0.03 -0.20 -4.25
CA VAL A 28 -1.41 -0.19 -4.09
C VAL A 28 -1.97 0.79 -5.11
N THR A 29 -2.90 0.35 -5.96
CA THR A 29 -3.46 1.17 -7.03
C THR A 29 -4.99 1.09 -7.02
N LEU A 30 -5.66 2.11 -7.57
CA LEU A 30 -7.11 2.06 -7.79
C LEU A 30 -7.42 1.31 -9.09
N VAL A 31 -8.36 0.37 -9.02
CA VAL A 31 -8.81 -0.37 -10.20
C VAL A 31 -9.63 0.56 -11.11
N ALA A 32 -9.27 0.62 -12.39
CA ALA A 32 -9.99 1.40 -13.38
C ALA A 32 -11.46 0.96 -13.48
N GLY A 33 -12.38 1.93 -13.52
CA GLY A 33 -13.82 1.66 -13.59
C GLY A 33 -14.49 1.21 -12.28
N ALA A 34 -13.72 1.02 -11.20
CA ALA A 34 -14.21 0.67 -9.86
C ALA A 34 -13.86 1.76 -8.83
N GLN A 35 -13.95 3.02 -9.25
CA GLN A 35 -13.56 4.23 -8.52
C GLN A 35 -14.78 4.98 -7.97
N GLN A 36 -15.78 4.26 -7.49
CA GLN A 36 -17.06 4.86 -7.07
C GLN A 36 -17.46 4.32 -5.70
N LEU A 37 -17.97 5.21 -4.85
CA LEU A 37 -18.62 4.82 -3.61
C LEU A 37 -19.84 3.91 -3.86
N PRO A 38 -20.19 3.03 -2.91
CA PRO A 38 -19.62 2.90 -1.57
C PRO A 38 -18.38 1.99 -1.49
N ALA A 39 -18.04 1.28 -2.56
CA ALA A 39 -17.11 0.16 -2.52
C ALA A 39 -16.04 0.26 -3.63
N PRO A 40 -15.13 1.27 -3.56
CA PRO A 40 -14.01 1.34 -4.49
C PRO A 40 -13.13 0.10 -4.38
N ARG A 41 -12.49 -0.26 -5.51
CA ARG A 41 -11.59 -1.43 -5.59
C ARG A 41 -10.15 -1.02 -5.79
N PHE A 42 -9.26 -1.80 -5.18
CA PHE A 42 -7.82 -1.60 -5.19
C PHE A 42 -7.11 -2.87 -5.62
N GLU A 43 -5.97 -2.69 -6.26
CA GLU A 43 -5.05 -3.75 -6.61
C GLU A 43 -3.76 -3.60 -5.80
N VAL A 44 -3.22 -4.72 -5.33
CA VAL A 44 -2.05 -4.83 -4.47
C VAL A 44 -1.01 -5.72 -5.13
N GLU A 45 0.15 -5.15 -5.43
CA GLU A 45 1.24 -5.83 -6.10
C GLU A 45 2.52 -5.77 -5.27
N ASP A 46 3.19 -6.91 -5.07
CA ASP A 46 4.56 -6.96 -4.53
C ASP A 46 5.51 -7.26 -5.70
N PRO A 47 6.33 -6.30 -6.16
CA PRO A 47 7.24 -6.52 -7.27
C PRO A 47 8.25 -7.66 -7.06
N GLU A 48 8.53 -8.04 -5.81
CA GLU A 48 9.41 -9.18 -5.49
C GLU A 48 8.67 -10.52 -5.53
N HIS A 49 7.34 -10.51 -5.46
CA HIS A 49 6.50 -11.71 -5.33
C HIS A 49 5.30 -11.65 -6.29
N ALA A 50 5.55 -12.09 -7.52
CA ALA A 50 4.57 -12.10 -8.61
C ALA A 50 3.43 -13.12 -8.41
N ASP A 51 3.58 -14.09 -7.52
CA ASP A 51 2.52 -15.02 -7.12
C ASP A 51 1.55 -14.36 -6.14
N ARG A 52 2.07 -13.76 -5.06
CA ARG A 52 1.25 -13.23 -3.98
C ARG A 52 1.93 -12.05 -3.25
N PRO A 53 1.21 -10.95 -2.97
CA PRO A 53 1.77 -9.82 -2.24
C PRO A 53 1.98 -10.13 -0.75
N ARG A 54 3.12 -9.76 -0.15
CA ARG A 54 3.42 -10.14 1.24
C ARG A 54 2.94 -9.12 2.27
N TYR A 55 1.63 -9.11 2.52
CA TYR A 55 1.01 -8.35 3.60
C TYR A 55 0.01 -9.23 4.38
N ASP A 56 -0.29 -8.84 5.61
CA ASP A 56 -1.25 -9.54 6.48
C ASP A 56 -2.33 -8.61 7.05
N THR A 57 -2.16 -7.31 6.94
CA THR A 57 -3.06 -6.30 7.52
C THR A 57 -3.43 -5.27 6.47
N VAL A 58 -4.71 -4.90 6.43
CA VAL A 58 -5.21 -3.76 5.66
C VAL A 58 -5.86 -2.78 6.63
N GLN A 59 -5.57 -1.50 6.48
CA GLN A 59 -6.21 -0.45 7.25
C GLN A 59 -6.51 0.77 6.38
N VAL A 60 -7.62 1.43 6.64
CA VAL A 60 -7.99 2.71 6.02
C VAL A 60 -8.11 3.75 7.12
N LEU A 61 -7.42 4.86 6.93
CA LEU A 61 -7.46 6.02 7.83
C LEU A 61 -8.03 7.24 7.08
N ASN A 62 -8.70 8.16 7.79
CA ASN A 62 -8.94 9.50 7.26
C ASN A 62 -7.70 10.40 7.44
N ARG A 63 -7.81 11.65 6.98
CA ARG A 63 -6.77 12.67 7.10
C ARG A 63 -6.37 12.96 8.56
N GLU A 64 -7.31 12.87 9.49
CA GLU A 64 -7.09 13.09 10.92
C GLU A 64 -6.43 11.88 11.62
N GLY A 65 -6.23 10.77 10.89
CA GLY A 65 -5.64 9.54 11.41
C GLY A 65 -6.63 8.61 12.12
N GLU A 66 -7.93 8.90 12.05
CA GLU A 66 -8.97 8.03 12.56
C GLU A 66 -9.10 6.75 11.73
N LEU A 67 -9.29 5.63 12.42
CA LEU A 67 -9.50 4.34 11.77
C LEU A 67 -10.91 4.28 11.15
N PHE A 68 -10.95 4.00 9.85
CA PHE A 68 -12.18 3.82 9.07
C PHE A 68 -12.47 2.37 8.77
N TRP A 69 -11.43 1.54 8.64
CA TRP A 69 -11.58 0.11 8.40
C TRP A 69 -10.28 -0.59 8.77
N ARG A 70 -10.36 -1.78 9.37
CA ARG A 70 -9.18 -2.63 9.58
C ARG A 70 -9.53 -4.09 9.47
N MET A 71 -8.74 -4.82 8.70
CA MET A 71 -8.77 -6.26 8.65
C MET A 71 -7.37 -6.85 8.74
N ARG A 72 -7.32 -8.11 9.14
CA ARG A 72 -6.08 -8.87 9.32
C ARG A 72 -6.27 -10.31 8.87
N ALA A 73 -5.23 -10.92 8.31
CA ALA A 73 -5.20 -12.34 8.00
C ALA A 73 -5.32 -13.18 9.30
N GLU A 74 -6.03 -14.30 9.19
CA GLU A 74 -6.19 -15.31 10.23
C GLU A 74 -6.05 -16.72 9.61
N PRO A 75 -5.04 -17.53 9.99
CA PRO A 75 -3.98 -17.21 10.96
C PRO A 75 -3.08 -16.07 10.48
N PHE A 76 -2.36 -15.46 11.42
CA PHE A 76 -1.47 -14.34 11.11
C PHE A 76 -0.33 -14.76 10.17
N GLY A 77 -0.14 -14.01 9.08
CA GLY A 77 0.84 -14.29 8.04
C GLY A 77 0.35 -13.84 6.67
N ASP A 78 1.21 -13.93 5.66
CA ASP A 78 0.89 -13.51 4.29
C ASP A 78 0.22 -14.60 3.45
N GLU A 79 -0.08 -15.77 4.02
CA GLU A 79 -0.61 -16.93 3.28
C GLU A 79 -1.96 -16.65 2.60
N ASN A 80 -2.78 -15.83 3.25
CA ASN A 80 -4.13 -15.48 2.81
C ASN A 80 -4.21 -14.16 2.04
N SER A 81 -3.08 -13.47 1.83
CA SER A 81 -3.11 -12.16 1.18
C SER A 81 -3.64 -12.23 -0.25
N VAL A 82 -4.30 -11.16 -0.68
CA VAL A 82 -5.01 -11.10 -1.97
C VAL A 82 -4.50 -9.93 -2.80
N ARG A 83 -4.56 -10.06 -4.12
CA ARG A 83 -4.22 -8.96 -5.03
C ARG A 83 -5.34 -7.93 -5.15
N ALA A 84 -6.59 -8.38 -5.06
CA ALA A 84 -7.76 -7.53 -5.21
C ALA A 84 -8.40 -7.25 -3.86
N LEU A 85 -8.65 -5.96 -3.58
CA LEU A 85 -9.34 -5.49 -2.38
C LEU A 85 -10.56 -4.67 -2.78
N THR A 86 -11.71 -4.95 -2.19
CA THR A 86 -12.89 -4.07 -2.25
C THR A 86 -13.08 -3.43 -0.88
N TYR A 87 -13.27 -2.11 -0.84
CA TYR A 87 -13.50 -1.43 0.43
C TYR A 87 -14.72 -2.00 1.17
N GLY A 88 -14.52 -2.41 2.42
CA GLY A 88 -15.56 -2.93 3.30
C GLY A 88 -15.91 -4.41 3.11
N GLU A 89 -15.30 -5.09 2.14
CA GLU A 89 -15.42 -6.55 1.99
C GLU A 89 -14.24 -7.24 2.70
N VAL A 90 -14.51 -8.30 3.46
CA VAL A 90 -13.48 -9.09 4.12
C VAL A 90 -13.16 -10.31 3.24
N PRO A 91 -11.96 -10.41 2.63
CA PRO A 91 -11.57 -11.56 1.83
C PRO A 91 -11.50 -12.85 2.65
N THR A 92 -11.57 -14.00 1.98
CA THR A 92 -11.35 -15.29 2.63
C THR A 92 -9.97 -15.33 3.31
N GLY A 93 -9.92 -15.85 4.53
CA GLY A 93 -8.68 -15.91 5.32
C GLY A 93 -8.32 -14.59 6.02
N PHE A 94 -9.18 -13.57 5.93
CA PHE A 94 -9.12 -12.36 6.75
C PHE A 94 -10.26 -12.34 7.77
N ILE A 95 -10.05 -11.56 8.83
CA ILE A 95 -11.06 -11.17 9.81
C ILE A 95 -11.15 -9.65 9.89
N SER A 96 -12.35 -9.14 10.15
CA SER A 96 -12.56 -7.73 10.48
C SER A 96 -12.09 -7.46 11.91
N VAL A 97 -11.10 -6.57 12.07
CA VAL A 97 -10.65 -6.09 13.38
C VAL A 97 -11.43 -4.83 13.76
N GLU A 98 -11.63 -3.94 12.79
CA GLU A 98 -12.50 -2.76 12.89
C GLU A 98 -13.39 -2.74 11.64
N GLY A 99 -14.70 -2.65 11.83
CA GLY A 99 -15.65 -2.68 10.72
C GLY A 99 -15.53 -1.45 9.81
N PRO A 100 -15.93 -1.53 8.53
CA PRO A 100 -15.86 -0.40 7.63
C PRO A 100 -16.86 0.69 8.01
N ARG A 101 -16.36 1.91 8.17
CA ARG A 101 -17.17 3.14 8.23
C ARG A 101 -17.46 3.63 6.82
N ALA A 102 -18.61 4.27 6.62
CA ALA A 102 -18.94 4.84 5.31
C ALA A 102 -17.95 5.95 4.94
N LEU A 103 -17.29 5.81 3.78
CA LEU A 103 -16.53 6.90 3.16
C LEU A 103 -17.49 8.03 2.78
N GLN A 104 -17.04 9.27 2.93
CA GLN A 104 -17.87 10.45 2.72
C GLN A 104 -17.43 11.21 1.46
N PRO A 105 -18.37 11.76 0.67
CA PRO A 105 -18.05 12.77 -0.35
C PRO A 105 -17.24 13.94 0.25
N GLY A 106 -16.22 14.39 -0.47
CA GLY A 106 -15.25 15.38 0.01
C GLY A 106 -14.21 14.86 1.00
N GLY A 107 -14.24 13.57 1.34
CA GLY A 107 -13.30 12.95 2.27
C GLY A 107 -11.95 12.62 1.65
N ARG A 108 -10.90 12.67 2.46
CA ARG A 108 -9.54 12.22 2.11
C ARG A 108 -9.12 11.07 3.01
N TYR A 109 -8.58 10.03 2.40
CA TYR A 109 -8.27 8.78 3.07
C TYR A 109 -6.93 8.20 2.61
N ALA A 110 -6.39 7.29 3.40
CA ALA A 110 -5.22 6.52 3.06
C ALA A 110 -5.47 5.04 3.36
N LEU A 111 -5.33 4.20 2.33
CA LEU A 111 -5.31 2.74 2.47
C LEU A 111 -3.86 2.30 2.66
N PHE A 112 -3.61 1.51 3.69
CA PHE A 112 -2.33 0.88 3.96
C PHE A 112 -2.47 -0.63 3.91
N VAL A 113 -1.50 -1.27 3.29
CA VAL A 113 -1.26 -2.72 3.39
C VAL A 113 0.05 -2.93 4.14
N VAL A 114 0.03 -3.77 5.16
CA VAL A 114 1.14 -3.96 6.10
C VAL A 114 1.39 -5.45 6.31
N GLY A 115 2.66 -5.83 6.24
CA GLY A 115 3.17 -7.15 6.63
C GLY A 115 4.70 -7.14 6.58
N ARG A 116 5.31 -8.12 5.90
CA ARG A 116 6.77 -8.16 5.70
C ARG A 116 7.28 -6.94 4.92
N ASN A 117 6.49 -6.51 3.95
CA ASN A 117 6.62 -5.22 3.27
C ASN A 117 5.40 -4.36 3.57
N ARG A 118 5.43 -3.10 3.13
CA ARG A 118 4.31 -2.17 3.28
C ARG A 118 4.03 -1.45 1.97
N GLY A 119 2.79 -1.02 1.81
CA GLY A 119 2.32 -0.22 0.69
C GLY A 119 1.24 0.74 1.17
N SER A 120 1.04 1.83 0.43
CA SER A 120 -0.07 2.73 0.68
C SER A 120 -0.57 3.41 -0.58
N LEU A 121 -1.83 3.81 -0.54
CA LEU A 121 -2.46 4.67 -1.51
C LEU A 121 -3.26 5.74 -0.78
N HIS A 122 -3.02 7.01 -1.12
CA HIS A 122 -3.87 8.10 -0.67
C HIS A 122 -4.91 8.38 -1.75
N PHE A 123 -6.14 8.67 -1.34
CA PHE A 123 -7.23 8.96 -2.26
C PHE A 123 -8.18 10.01 -1.70
N ASP A 124 -8.72 10.83 -2.60
CA ASP A 124 -9.79 11.78 -2.33
C ASP A 124 -11.11 11.23 -2.91
N VAL A 125 -12.22 11.55 -2.26
CA VAL A 125 -13.58 11.30 -2.73
C VAL A 125 -14.21 12.62 -3.13
N ASP A 126 -14.65 12.78 -4.37
CA ASP A 126 -15.32 14.01 -4.81
C ASP A 126 -16.78 14.12 -4.32
N ALA A 127 -17.47 15.19 -4.70
CA ALA A 127 -18.86 15.44 -4.30
C ALA A 127 -19.84 14.39 -4.86
N GLU A 128 -19.51 13.80 -6.00
CA GLU A 128 -20.27 12.76 -6.69
C GLU A 128 -19.92 11.35 -6.17
N GLY A 129 -18.98 11.23 -5.22
CA GLY A 129 -18.56 9.96 -4.66
C GLY A 129 -17.55 9.19 -5.52
N ARG A 130 -16.90 9.84 -6.48
CA ARG A 130 -15.81 9.25 -7.25
C ARG A 130 -14.51 9.32 -6.46
N VAL A 131 -13.73 8.25 -6.54
CA VAL A 131 -12.49 8.06 -5.82
C VAL A 131 -11.31 8.28 -6.75
N THR A 132 -10.37 9.14 -6.35
CA THR A 132 -9.18 9.45 -7.16
C THR A 132 -7.92 9.29 -6.33
N ALA A 133 -6.91 8.66 -6.92
CA ALA A 133 -5.59 8.56 -6.30
C ALA A 133 -4.93 9.93 -6.24
N VAL A 134 -4.33 10.27 -5.10
CA VAL A 134 -3.65 11.54 -4.88
C VAL A 134 -2.27 11.31 -4.25
N PRO A 135 -1.33 12.26 -4.38
CA PRO A 135 -0.08 12.21 -3.63
C PRO A 135 -0.35 12.20 -2.12
N PRO A 136 0.56 11.62 -1.30
CA PRO A 136 0.44 11.63 0.17
C PRO A 136 0.25 13.04 0.74
#